data_AF-A0A7V9UCK1-F1
#
_entry.id   AF-A0A7V9UCK1-F1
#
_cell.length_a   1.000
_cell.length_b   1.000
_cell.length_c   1.000
_cell.angle_alpha   90.00
_cell.angle_beta   90.00
_cell.angle_gamma   90.00
#
_symmetry.space_group_name_H-M   'P 1'
#
loop_
_entity.id
_entity.type
_entity.pdbx_description
1 polymer ?
#
loop_
_entity_poly.entity_id
_entity_poly.type
_entity_poly.pdbx_seq_one_letter_code
_entity_poly.pdbx_strand_id
1 'polypeptide(L)' 'MNSGGIGMLVTLLVRANRQKQKLLACGLNEHYRQIFELTRLDDAIGIYATESEALTAAGVA' A
#
# COMPACT_ATOMS: atom_id res chain seq x y z
N MET A 1 -12.54 -5.04 -2.53
CA MET A 1 -12.47 -3.66 -1.97
C MET A 1 -13.61 -2.85 -2.59
N ASN A 2 -14.34 -2.02 -1.86
CA ASN A 2 -15.30 -1.07 -2.45
C ASN A 2 -14.74 0.37 -2.39
N SER A 3 -15.50 1.35 -2.88
CA SER A 3 -15.11 2.76 -2.87
C SER A 3 -14.79 3.29 -1.47
N GLY A 4 -15.51 2.85 -0.45
CA GLY A 4 -15.25 3.20 0.96
C GLY A 4 -13.90 2.67 1.46
N GLY A 5 -13.56 1.43 1.12
CA GLY A 5 -12.26 0.83 1.46
C GLY A 5 -11.09 1.56 0.82
N ILE A 6 -11.23 1.99 -0.44
CA ILE A 6 -10.22 2.81 -1.14
C ILE A 6 -10.04 4.16 -0.42
N GLY A 7 -11.14 4.83 -0.08
CA GLY A 7 -11.09 6.11 0.66
C GLY A 7 -10.39 6.00 2.02
N MET A 8 -10.55 4.86 2.71
CA MET A 8 -9.82 4.57 3.95
C MET A 8 -8.31 4.40 3.72
N LEU A 9 -7.91 3.66 2.67
CA LEU A 9 -6.49 3.50 2.32
C LEU A 9 -5.85 4.83 1.92
N VAL A 10 -6.55 5.66 1.15
CA VAL A 10 -6.10 7.02 0.80
C VAL A 10 -5.95 7.86 2.07
N THR A 11 -6.91 7.79 3.00
CA THR A 11 -6.82 8.52 4.28
C THR A 11 -5.62 8.07 5.10
N LEU A 12 -5.35 6.76 5.16
CA LEU A 12 -4.18 6.20 5.84
C LEU A 12 -2.88 6.69 5.19
N LEU A 13 -2.78 6.62 3.87
CA LEU A 13 -1.63 7.10 3.10
C LEU A 13 -1.35 8.59 3.37
N VAL A 14 -2.38 9.44 3.33
CA VAL A 14 -2.24 10.87 3.64
C VAL A 14 -1.70 11.08 5.06
N ARG A 15 -2.17 10.30 6.05
CA ARG A 15 -1.69 10.39 7.43
C ARG A 15 -0.23 9.94 7.56
N ALA A 16 0.14 8.82 6.93
CA ALA A 16 1.51 8.31 6.91
C ALA A 16 2.48 9.33 6.29
N ASN A 17 2.12 9.91 5.13
CA ASN A 17 2.92 10.92 4.45
C ASN A 17 3.12 12.18 5.32
N ARG A 18 2.08 12.65 6.01
CA ARG A 18 2.18 13.78 6.95
C ARG A 18 3.13 13.51 8.12
N GLN A 19 3.27 12.25 8.52
CA GLN A 19 4.19 11.83 9.58
C GLN A 19 5.57 11.41 9.03
N LYS A 20 5.82 11.60 7.73
CA LYS A 20 7.04 11.15 7.03
C LYS A 20 7.28 9.65 7.14
N GLN A 21 6.20 8.87 7.23
CA GLN A 21 6.22 7.41 7.25
C GLN A 21 5.95 6.86 5.85
N LYS A 22 6.58 5.72 5.53
CA LYS A 22 6.28 4.96 4.31
C LYS A 22 5.12 4.02 4.58
N LEU A 23 4.17 3.93 3.66
CA LEU A 23 3.11 2.92 3.66
C LEU A 23 3.40 1.91 2.55
N LEU A 24 3.48 0.64 2.92
CA LEU A 24 3.76 -0.48 2.01
C LEU A 24 2.64 -1.52 2.14
N ALA A 25 2.38 -2.26 1.07
CA ALA A 25 1.44 -3.38 1.04
C ALA A 25 2.17 -4.68 0.71
N CYS A 26 1.76 -5.79 1.29
CA CYS A 26 2.27 -7.12 0.97
C CYS A 26 1.14 -8.16 0.95
N GLY A 27 1.35 -9.29 0.28
CA GLY A 27 0.40 -10.41 0.29
C GLY A 27 -0.91 -10.13 -0.46
N LEU A 28 -0.94 -9.16 -1.37
CA LEU A 28 -2.12 -8.90 -2.20
C LEU A 28 -2.35 -10.05 -3.18
N ASN A 29 -3.59 -10.53 -3.28
CA ASN A 29 -3.99 -11.41 -4.39
C ASN A 29 -4.17 -10.59 -5.68
N GLU A 30 -4.35 -11.28 -6.81
CA GLU A 30 -4.47 -10.66 -8.13
C GLU A 30 -5.58 -9.61 -8.21
N HIS A 31 -6.77 -9.92 -7.70
CA HIS A 31 -7.90 -9.00 -7.68
C HIS A 31 -7.56 -7.69 -6.95
N TYR A 32 -6.83 -7.74 -5.83
CA TYR A 32 -6.44 -6.54 -5.10
C TYR A 32 -5.30 -5.77 -5.76
N ARG A 33 -4.37 -6.43 -6.47
CA ARG A 33 -3.36 -5.74 -7.27
C ARG A 33 -4.00 -4.90 -8.37
N GLN A 34 -4.96 -5.49 -9.11
CA GLN A 34 -5.72 -4.78 -10.14
C GLN A 34 -6.47 -3.56 -9.58
N ILE A 35 -7.03 -3.65 -8.37
CA ILE A 35 -7.66 -2.49 -7.73
C ILE A 35 -6.64 -1.39 -7.44
N PHE A 36 -5.43 -1.73 -6.98
CA PHE A 36 -4.38 -0.74 -6.74
C PHE A 36 -3.98 -0.05 -8.04
N GLU A 37 -3.76 -0.81 -9.12
CA GLU A 37 -3.43 -0.28 -10.45
C GLU A 37 -4.53 0.65 -10.98
N LEU A 38 -5.80 0.22 -10.94
CA LEU A 38 -6.95 1.01 -11.40
C LEU A 38 -7.13 2.31 -10.61
N THR A 39 -6.74 2.31 -9.34
CA THR A 39 -6.84 3.48 -8.45
C THR A 39 -5.55 4.28 -8.37
N ARG A 40 -4.48 3.84 -9.06
CA ARG A 40 -3.12 4.40 -9.00
C ARG A 40 -2.54 4.44 -7.59
N LEU A 41 -2.99 3.55 -6.72
CA LEU A 41 -2.42 3.44 -5.37
C LEU A 41 -1.03 2.80 -5.39
N ASP A 42 -0.72 2.02 -6.41
CA ASP A 42 0.58 1.41 -6.69
C ASP A 42 1.68 2.45 -6.99
N ASP A 43 1.33 3.63 -7.52
CA ASP A 43 2.26 4.76 -7.69
C ASP A 43 2.76 5.32 -6.34
N ALA A 44 1.97 5.17 -5.27
CA ALA A 44 2.22 5.79 -3.97
C ALA A 44 2.49 4.80 -2.83
N ILE A 45 2.01 3.57 -2.95
CA ILE A 45 2.15 2.49 -1.96
C ILE A 45 2.97 1.38 -2.63
N GLY A 46 4.17 1.13 -2.11
CA GLY A 46 4.99 0.02 -2.62
C GLY A 46 4.33 -1.33 -2.33
N ILE A 47 4.20 -2.17 -3.35
CA ILE A 47 3.56 -3.49 -3.26
C ILE A 47 4.64 -4.58 -3.34
N TYR A 48 4.65 -5.47 -2.34
CA TYR A 48 5.62 -6.58 -2.22
C TYR A 48 4.90 -7.93 -2.16
N ALA A 49 5.60 -9.02 -2.45
CA ALA A 49 5.00 -10.35 -2.37
C ALA A 49 4.84 -10.79 -0.90
N THR A 50 5.85 -10.52 -0.07
CA THR A 50 5.89 -10.96 1.32
C THR A 50 6.12 -9.81 2.29
N GLU A 51 5.77 -10.02 3.57
CA GLU A 51 6.07 -9.07 4.64
C GLU A 51 7.58 -8.86 4.81
N SER A 52 8.37 -9.93 4.66
CA SER A 52 9.84 -9.85 4.76
C SER A 52 10.44 -8.93 3.68
N GLU A 53 9.96 -9.01 2.43
CA GLU A 53 10.38 -8.10 1.36
C GLU A 53 10.00 -6.64 1.69
N ALA A 54 8.78 -6.42 2.19
CA ALA A 54 8.33 -5.08 2.57
C ALA A 54 9.17 -4.48 3.71
N LEU A 55 9.49 -5.27 4.74
CA LEU A 55 10.35 -4.84 5.85
C LEU A 55 11.78 -4.55 5.39
N THR A 56 12.31 -5.37 4.48
CA THR A 56 13.63 -5.13 3.86
C THR A 56 13.64 -3.81 3.09
N ALA A 57 12.62 -3.56 2.28
CA ALA A 57 12.50 -2.30 1.53
C ALA A 57 12.26 -1.07 2.42
N ALA A 58 11.65 -1.27 3.60
CA ALA A 58 11.49 -0.25 4.62
C ALA A 58 12.77 0.00 5.44
N GLY A 59 13.79 -0.87 5.35
CA GLY A 59 15.04 -0.76 6.10
C GLY A 59 14.90 -1.12 7.58
N VAL A 60 13.96 -2.01 7.91
CA VAL A 60 13.64 -2.46 9.27
C VAL A 60 13.76 -3.98 9.45
N ALA A 61 14.29 -4.68 8.45
CA ALA A 61 14.63 -6.11 8.51
C ALA A 61 16.08 -6.34 8.98
#